data_AF-A0A969C400-F1
#
_entry.id   AF-A0A969C400-F1
#
_cell.length_a   1.000
_cell.length_b   1.000
_cell.length_c   1.000
_cell.angle_alpha   90.00
_cell.angle_beta   90.00
_cell.angle_gamma   90.00
#
_symmetry.space_group_name_H-M   'P 1'
#
loop_
_entity.id
_entity.type
_entity.pdbx_description
1 polymer ?
#
loop_
_entity_poly.entity_id
_entity_poly.type
_entity_poly.pdbx_seq_one_letter_code
_entity_poly.pdbx_strand_id
1 'polypeptide(L)'
;MPKKALNTTTETASSQLVFTGDFQQNATETLKPGAEVTILFDSNRLPFERSTGAKGKAEWTISAFYQTSSEGAVSEVKLTAAKKGETVLKGVFTVPAESSEVIIWFLNTGKSGNVYFDSNLDKNYRFPVINEVTETPAPAKKARAKKRKTYLLQIKQK
;
A
#
# COMPACT_ATOMS: atom_id res chain seq x y z
N MET A 1 -37.09 28.06 3.26
CA MET A 1 -36.60 26.79 2.67
C MET A 1 -35.40 26.31 3.47
N PRO A 2 -35.45 25.16 4.15
CA PRO A 2 -34.32 24.67 4.92
C PRO A 2 -33.23 24.14 3.98
N LYS A 3 -31.99 24.57 4.22
CA LYS A 3 -30.78 24.07 3.54
C LYS A 3 -30.57 22.62 3.95
N LYS A 4 -30.61 21.72 2.97
CA LYS A 4 -30.35 20.29 3.13
C LYS A 4 -28.89 20.13 3.58
N ALA A 5 -28.68 19.61 4.79
CA ALA A 5 -27.36 19.26 5.27
C ALA A 5 -26.75 18.20 4.35
N LEU A 6 -25.51 18.44 3.94
CA LEU A 6 -24.68 17.49 3.23
C LEU A 6 -24.26 16.42 4.25
N ASN A 7 -24.85 15.23 4.17
CA ASN A 7 -24.39 14.09 4.95
C ASN A 7 -23.04 13.65 4.39
N THR A 8 -21.96 14.04 5.06
CA THR A 8 -20.62 13.49 4.84
C THR A 8 -20.62 12.08 5.41
N THR A 9 -21.03 11.10 4.60
CA THR A 9 -20.69 9.70 4.86
C THR A 9 -19.18 9.59 4.71
N THR A 10 -18.47 9.39 5.82
CA THR A 10 -17.08 8.94 5.82
C THR A 10 -17.03 7.56 5.17
N GLU A 11 -16.89 7.55 3.85
CA GLU A 11 -16.44 6.39 3.10
C GLU A 11 -15.01 6.13 3.56
N THR A 12 -14.78 5.03 4.27
CA THR A 12 -13.43 4.59 4.64
C THR A 12 -12.65 4.43 3.34
N ALA A 13 -11.79 5.40 3.03
CA ALA A 13 -10.93 5.32 1.86
C ALA A 13 -10.05 4.06 2.02
N SER A 14 -10.32 3.05 1.19
CA SER A 14 -9.51 1.83 1.17
C SER A 14 -8.20 2.15 0.46
N SER A 15 -7.06 1.86 1.08
CA SER A 15 -5.76 2.01 0.41
C SER A 15 -5.70 1.09 -0.82
N GLN A 16 -5.14 1.56 -1.93
CA GLN A 16 -5.06 0.78 -3.17
C GLN A 16 -3.63 0.66 -3.64
N LEU A 17 -3.29 -0.52 -4.19
CA LEU A 17 -2.08 -0.76 -4.98
C LEU A 17 -2.49 -0.94 -6.44
N VAL A 18 -2.05 -0.02 -7.29
CA VAL A 18 -2.43 0.05 -8.70
C VAL A 18 -1.24 -0.34 -9.56
N PHE A 19 -1.45 -1.31 -10.46
CA PHE A 19 -0.48 -1.83 -11.41
C PHE A 19 -1.05 -1.69 -12.82
N THR A 20 -0.58 -0.70 -13.56
CA THR A 20 -1.15 -0.31 -14.86
C THR A 20 -0.50 -1.08 -16.02
N GLY A 21 -1.18 -1.13 -17.18
CA GLY A 21 -0.73 -1.87 -18.37
C GLY A 21 0.59 -1.37 -18.98
N ASP A 22 1.00 -0.14 -18.68
CA ASP A 22 2.29 0.47 -19.04
C ASP A 22 3.39 0.22 -17.99
N PHE A 23 3.19 -0.80 -17.14
CA PHE A 23 4.12 -1.24 -16.10
C PHE A 23 4.41 -0.21 -14.98
N GLN A 24 3.58 0.83 -14.82
CA GLN A 24 3.66 1.69 -13.65
C GLN A 24 3.01 1.03 -12.43
N GLN A 25 3.47 1.41 -11.24
CA GLN A 25 2.90 0.97 -9.97
C GLN A 25 2.77 2.15 -9.01
N ASN A 26 1.64 2.25 -8.33
CA ASN A 26 1.37 3.32 -7.38
C ASN A 26 0.57 2.81 -6.19
N ALA A 27 0.80 3.40 -5.01
CA ALA A 27 -0.11 3.30 -3.89
C ALA A 27 -0.95 4.58 -3.83
N THR A 28 -2.27 4.49 -3.71
CA THR A 28 -3.13 5.69 -3.62
C THR A 28 -2.96 6.41 -2.28
N GLU A 29 -2.59 5.67 -1.25
CA GLU A 29 -2.34 6.15 0.10
C GLU A 29 -1.17 5.38 0.73
N THR A 30 -0.66 5.88 1.84
CA THR A 30 0.31 5.15 2.66
C THR A 30 -0.36 3.92 3.28
N LEU A 31 0.23 2.75 3.12
CA LEU A 31 -0.28 1.52 3.75
C LEU A 31 -0.12 1.61 5.26
N LYS A 32 -1.17 1.24 5.98
CA LYS A 32 -1.19 1.20 7.45
C LYS A 32 -1.46 -0.23 7.92
N PRO A 33 -0.95 -0.64 9.09
CA PRO A 33 -1.31 -1.93 9.64
C PRO A 33 -2.80 -2.00 9.98
N GLY A 34 -3.37 -3.19 9.84
CA GLY A 34 -4.80 -3.45 10.00
C GLY A 34 -5.67 -2.92 8.87
N ALA A 35 -5.12 -2.16 7.92
CA ALA A 35 -5.89 -1.64 6.79
C ALA A 35 -6.20 -2.73 5.78
N GLU A 36 -7.39 -2.63 5.18
CA GLU A 36 -7.74 -3.36 3.97
C GLU A 36 -7.12 -2.66 2.75
N VAL A 37 -6.46 -3.45 1.91
CA VAL A 37 -5.77 -2.98 0.71
C VAL A 37 -6.40 -3.63 -0.52
N THR A 38 -6.83 -2.80 -1.46
CA THR A 38 -7.31 -3.26 -2.78
C THR A 38 -6.16 -3.29 -3.77
N ILE A 39 -5.97 -4.44 -4.43
CA ILE A 39 -5.08 -4.58 -5.58
C ILE A 39 -5.89 -4.31 -6.84
N LEU A 40 -5.43 -3.38 -7.67
CA LEU A 40 -5.92 -3.14 -9.03
C LEU A 40 -4.81 -3.48 -10.01
N PHE A 41 -4.97 -4.54 -10.78
CA PHE A 41 -3.95 -5.06 -11.69
C PHE A 41 -4.46 -5.12 -13.11
N ASP A 42 -3.83 -4.39 -14.04
CA ASP A 42 -4.12 -4.52 -15.45
C ASP A 42 -3.51 -5.82 -16.00
N SER A 43 -4.37 -6.75 -16.40
CA SER A 43 -3.98 -8.03 -16.98
C SER A 43 -3.06 -7.89 -18.20
N ASN A 44 -3.07 -6.75 -18.92
CA ASN A 44 -2.19 -6.50 -20.07
C ASN A 44 -0.70 -6.52 -19.73
N ARG A 45 -0.31 -6.42 -18.45
CA ARG A 45 1.09 -6.60 -18.00
C ARG A 45 1.60 -8.03 -18.21
N LEU A 46 0.69 -9.01 -18.23
CA LEU A 46 1.00 -10.44 -18.42
C LEU A 46 0.23 -11.03 -19.60
N PRO A 47 0.52 -10.64 -20.86
CA PRO A 47 -0.32 -10.93 -22.01
C PRO A 47 -0.20 -12.35 -22.57
N PHE A 48 0.80 -13.12 -22.16
CA PHE A 48 1.21 -14.34 -22.88
C PHE A 48 0.33 -15.57 -22.61
N GLU A 49 -0.16 -15.75 -21.38
CA GLU A 49 -1.10 -16.83 -21.07
C GLU A 49 -2.53 -16.30 -21.16
N ARG A 50 -3.21 -16.70 -22.24
CA ARG A 50 -4.60 -16.32 -22.59
C ARG A 50 -5.42 -17.49 -23.09
N SER A 51 -5.16 -18.70 -22.58
CA SER A 51 -5.87 -19.90 -23.01
C SER A 51 -7.39 -19.77 -22.85
N THR A 52 -8.10 -20.34 -23.81
CA THR A 52 -9.55 -20.37 -23.82
C THR A 52 -10.05 -21.81 -23.82
N GLY A 53 -11.10 -22.04 -23.04
CA GLY A 53 -11.81 -23.29 -22.93
C GLY A 53 -12.97 -23.42 -23.92
N ALA A 54 -13.77 -24.46 -23.70
CA ALA A 54 -15.01 -24.65 -24.43
C ALA A 54 -15.90 -23.39 -24.32
N LYS A 55 -16.54 -23.01 -25.43
CA LYS A 55 -17.40 -21.82 -25.53
C LYS A 55 -16.67 -20.48 -25.29
N GLY A 56 -15.34 -20.44 -25.50
CA GLY A 56 -14.55 -19.21 -25.42
C GLY A 56 -14.43 -18.62 -24.01
N LYS A 57 -14.56 -19.46 -22.97
CA LYS A 57 -14.31 -19.05 -21.59
C LYS A 57 -12.81 -18.90 -21.36
N ALA A 58 -12.39 -17.90 -20.61
CA ALA A 58 -11.00 -17.81 -20.16
C ALA A 58 -10.67 -19.03 -19.27
N GLU A 59 -9.58 -19.71 -19.56
CA GLU A 59 -9.00 -20.81 -18.76
C GLU A 59 -7.61 -20.43 -18.22
N TRP A 60 -7.39 -19.12 -18.04
CA TRP A 60 -6.23 -18.55 -17.40
C TRP A 60 -6.63 -17.82 -16.11
N THR A 61 -5.68 -17.61 -15.22
CA THR A 61 -5.86 -16.91 -13.94
C THR A 61 -4.61 -16.12 -13.63
N ILE A 62 -4.81 -14.90 -13.13
CA ILE A 62 -3.74 -14.11 -12.53
C ILE A 62 -3.98 -14.05 -11.03
N SER A 63 -2.98 -14.50 -10.27
CA SER A 63 -2.95 -14.39 -8.81
C SER A 63 -1.87 -13.40 -8.40
N ALA A 64 -2.16 -12.63 -7.35
CA ALA A 64 -1.16 -11.87 -6.63
C ALA A 64 -0.63 -12.72 -5.46
N PHE A 65 0.67 -12.76 -5.30
CA PHE A 65 1.34 -13.35 -4.15
C PHE A 65 1.99 -12.24 -3.34
N TYR A 66 1.89 -12.30 -2.02
CA TYR A 66 2.43 -11.26 -1.15
C TYR A 66 3.01 -11.79 0.15
N GLN A 67 3.94 -11.03 0.71
CA GLN A 67 4.49 -11.18 2.06
C GLN A 67 4.46 -9.81 2.75
N THR A 68 4.37 -9.79 4.08
CA THR A 68 4.32 -8.54 4.86
C THR A 68 5.59 -8.25 5.68
N SER A 69 6.61 -9.07 5.43
CA SER A 69 8.00 -8.89 5.85
C SER A 69 8.89 -9.72 4.92
N SER A 70 10.17 -9.36 4.82
CA SER A 70 11.12 -10.08 3.95
C SER A 70 11.33 -11.57 4.29
N GLU A 71 10.97 -12.00 5.50
CA GLU A 71 11.00 -13.40 5.95
C GLU A 71 9.60 -13.98 6.20
N GLY A 72 8.55 -13.22 5.83
CA GLY A 72 7.17 -13.57 6.13
C GLY A 72 6.63 -14.73 5.29
N ALA A 73 5.55 -15.35 5.76
CA ALA A 73 4.84 -16.36 4.99
C ALA A 73 4.25 -15.74 3.72
N VAL A 74 4.33 -16.48 2.61
CA VAL A 74 3.69 -16.09 1.35
C VAL A 74 2.19 -16.35 1.44
N SER A 75 1.40 -15.35 1.07
CA SER A 75 -0.06 -15.42 0.95
C SER A 75 -0.47 -15.20 -0.50
N GLU A 76 -1.63 -15.71 -0.90
CA GLU A 76 -2.17 -15.59 -2.27
C GLU A 76 -3.51 -14.83 -2.25
N VAL A 77 -3.69 -13.93 -3.23
CA VAL A 77 -4.96 -13.30 -3.57
C VAL A 77 -5.28 -13.60 -5.03
N LYS A 78 -6.40 -14.28 -5.27
CA LYS A 78 -6.92 -14.45 -6.63
C LYS A 78 -7.48 -13.12 -7.13
N LEU A 79 -7.11 -12.72 -8.35
CA LEU A 79 -7.58 -11.47 -8.94
C LEU A 79 -8.74 -11.76 -9.90
N THR A 80 -9.79 -10.94 -9.83
CA THR A 80 -10.99 -11.10 -10.66
C THR A 80 -11.42 -9.78 -11.29
N ALA A 81 -11.82 -9.80 -12.55
CA ALA A 81 -12.45 -8.65 -13.21
C ALA A 81 -13.86 -8.43 -12.65
N ALA A 82 -14.32 -7.18 -12.56
CA ALA A 82 -15.69 -6.90 -12.12
C ALA A 82 -16.72 -7.29 -13.20
N LYS A 83 -16.33 -7.17 -14.48
CA LYS A 83 -17.13 -7.64 -15.62
C LYS A 83 -16.29 -8.43 -16.60
N LYS A 84 -16.95 -9.32 -17.35
CA LYS A 84 -16.32 -10.07 -18.44
C LYS A 84 -15.74 -9.10 -19.48
N GLY A 85 -14.46 -9.25 -19.80
CA GLY A 85 -13.76 -8.46 -20.81
C GLY A 85 -13.05 -7.21 -20.28
N GLU A 86 -13.21 -6.87 -18.99
CA GLU A 86 -12.38 -5.83 -18.37
C GLU A 86 -10.95 -6.35 -18.18
N THR A 87 -9.98 -5.47 -18.41
CA THR A 87 -8.56 -5.83 -18.26
C THR A 87 -8.08 -5.62 -16.83
N VAL A 88 -8.72 -4.74 -16.06
CA VAL A 88 -8.41 -4.49 -14.65
C VAL A 88 -9.01 -5.58 -13.78
N LEU A 89 -8.14 -6.29 -13.08
CA LEU A 89 -8.47 -7.31 -12.11
C LEU A 89 -8.37 -6.73 -10.69
N LYS A 90 -9.26 -7.16 -9.81
CA LYS A 90 -9.32 -6.73 -8.41
C LYS A 90 -9.01 -7.90 -7.48
N GLY A 91 -8.21 -7.63 -6.46
CA GLY A 91 -8.02 -8.47 -5.28
C GLY A 91 -8.04 -7.63 -4.02
N VAL A 92 -8.25 -8.25 -2.86
CA VAL A 92 -8.26 -7.55 -1.57
C VAL A 92 -7.51 -8.40 -0.54
N PHE A 93 -6.71 -7.75 0.31
CA PHE A 93 -6.10 -8.37 1.47
C PHE A 93 -6.04 -7.38 2.64
N THR A 94 -5.81 -7.89 3.85
CA THR A 94 -5.59 -7.07 5.04
C THR A 94 -4.11 -7.07 5.39
N VAL A 95 -3.54 -5.90 5.69
CA VAL A 95 -2.17 -5.77 6.19
C VAL A 95 -2.14 -6.18 7.66
N PRO A 96 -1.38 -7.21 8.07
CA PRO A 96 -1.25 -7.59 9.48
C PRO A 96 -0.70 -6.43 10.34
N ALA A 97 -1.08 -6.38 11.62
CA ALA A 97 -0.76 -5.29 12.54
C ALA A 97 0.76 -5.04 12.73
N GLU A 98 1.57 -6.09 12.62
CA GLU A 98 3.02 -6.05 12.83
C GLU A 98 3.82 -5.86 11.53
N SER A 99 3.16 -5.49 10.42
CA SER A 99 3.80 -5.38 9.12
C SER A 99 4.59 -4.09 8.99
N SER A 100 5.81 -4.17 8.45
CA SER A 100 6.63 -3.01 8.09
C SER A 100 6.68 -2.74 6.59
N GLU A 101 6.32 -3.73 5.77
CA GLU A 101 6.30 -3.63 4.32
C GLU A 101 5.24 -4.57 3.73
N VAL A 102 4.87 -4.35 2.48
CA VAL A 102 4.19 -5.32 1.63
C VAL A 102 5.08 -5.60 0.43
N ILE A 103 5.45 -6.86 0.24
CA ILE A 103 6.20 -7.37 -0.90
C ILE A 103 5.22 -8.14 -1.77
N ILE A 104 5.06 -7.79 -3.04
CA ILE A 104 4.03 -8.36 -3.91
C ILE A 104 4.58 -8.66 -5.32
N TRP A 105 4.10 -9.75 -5.91
CA TRP A 105 4.36 -10.16 -7.30
C TRP A 105 3.16 -10.90 -7.87
N PHE A 106 3.15 -11.11 -9.18
CA PHE A 106 2.02 -11.69 -9.89
C PHE A 106 2.44 -12.90 -10.71
N LEU A 107 1.52 -13.85 -10.83
CA LEU A 107 1.66 -15.06 -11.61
C LEU A 107 0.44 -15.22 -12.51
N ASN A 108 0.67 -15.36 -13.80
CA ASN A 108 -0.32 -15.77 -14.77
C ASN A 108 -0.11 -17.25 -15.13
N THR A 109 -1.16 -18.05 -14.96
CA THR A 109 -1.20 -19.48 -15.30
C THR A 109 -2.45 -19.81 -16.09
N GLY A 110 -2.45 -20.93 -16.81
CA GLY A 110 -3.63 -21.39 -17.53
C GLY A 110 -3.44 -22.77 -18.15
N LYS A 111 -4.38 -23.14 -19.03
CA LYS A 111 -4.46 -24.48 -19.64
C LYS A 111 -3.22 -24.86 -20.44
N SER A 112 -2.45 -23.90 -20.96
CA SER A 112 -1.24 -24.22 -21.75
C SER A 112 -0.14 -24.87 -20.90
N GLY A 113 -0.20 -24.74 -19.57
CA GLY A 113 0.84 -25.18 -18.65
C GLY A 113 1.99 -24.18 -18.50
N ASN A 114 2.05 -23.13 -19.33
CA ASN A 114 3.03 -22.07 -19.19
C ASN A 114 2.72 -21.17 -18.00
N VAL A 115 3.78 -20.61 -17.42
CA VAL A 115 3.71 -19.67 -16.30
C VAL A 115 4.44 -18.39 -16.66
N TYR A 116 3.86 -17.25 -16.31
CA TYR A 116 4.47 -15.94 -16.55
C TYR A 116 4.41 -15.10 -15.28
N PHE A 117 5.50 -14.41 -14.96
CA PHE A 117 5.63 -13.61 -13.75
C PHE A 117 5.71 -12.12 -14.05
N ASP A 118 5.12 -11.33 -13.16
CA ASP A 118 5.41 -9.91 -13.05
C ASP A 118 5.92 -9.63 -11.63
N SER A 119 7.22 -9.45 -11.53
CA SER A 119 7.99 -9.43 -10.28
C SER A 119 8.98 -8.26 -10.21
N ASN A 120 8.76 -7.17 -10.97
CA ASN A 120 9.73 -6.07 -11.05
C ASN A 120 11.17 -6.56 -11.39
N LEU A 121 11.28 -7.45 -12.37
CA LEU A 121 12.55 -8.12 -12.73
C LEU A 121 13.16 -8.87 -11.54
N ASP A 122 12.37 -9.76 -10.92
CA ASP A 122 12.74 -10.65 -9.80
C ASP A 122 13.05 -9.95 -8.46
N LYS A 123 12.75 -8.66 -8.35
CA LYS A 123 12.92 -7.89 -7.10
C LYS A 123 11.66 -7.85 -6.23
N ASN A 124 10.52 -8.21 -6.82
CA ASN A 124 9.17 -7.96 -6.37
C ASN A 124 8.88 -6.46 -6.17
N TYR A 125 7.60 -6.12 -6.08
CA TYR A 125 7.17 -4.77 -5.74
C TYR A 125 7.15 -4.61 -4.22
N ARG A 126 7.68 -3.51 -3.71
CA ARG A 126 7.78 -3.26 -2.27
C ARG A 126 7.11 -1.94 -1.92
N PHE A 127 6.22 -1.98 -0.94
CA PHE A 127 5.51 -0.82 -0.42
C PHE A 127 5.72 -0.73 1.08
N PRO A 128 6.17 0.42 1.61
CA PRO A 128 6.32 0.58 3.06
C PRO A 128 4.96 0.59 3.74
N VAL A 129 4.90 -0.02 4.94
CA VAL A 129 3.77 0.11 5.86
C VAL A 129 4.21 1.05 6.98
N ILE A 130 3.47 2.15 7.16
CA ILE A 130 3.82 3.18 8.13
C ILE A 130 2.88 3.12 9.32
N ASN A 131 3.46 2.85 10.49
CA ASN A 131 2.80 3.07 11.76
C ASN A 131 2.80 4.57 12.02
N GLU A 132 1.63 5.20 12.02
CA GLU A 132 1.51 6.54 12.58
C GLU A 132 1.72 6.42 14.10
N VAL A 133 2.98 6.49 14.52
CA VAL A 133 3.31 6.77 15.92
C VAL A 133 2.86 8.21 16.14
N THR A 134 1.67 8.39 16.69
CA THR A 134 1.28 9.68 17.26
C THR A 134 2.19 9.92 18.46
N GLU A 135 3.39 10.46 18.22
CA GLU A 135 4.17 11.09 19.28
C GLU A 135 3.32 12.23 19.81
N THR A 136 2.63 11.97 20.92
CA THR A 136 2.05 13.05 21.71
C THR A 136 3.24 13.89 22.19
N PRO A 137 3.39 15.17 21.80
CA PRO A 137 4.48 15.98 22.31
C PRO A 137 4.32 16.05 23.82
N ALA A 138 5.32 15.53 24.54
CA ALA A 138 5.37 15.59 25.99
C ALA A 138 5.12 17.04 26.46
N PRO A 139 4.31 17.28 27.51
CA PRO A 139 4.02 18.63 27.95
C PRO A 139 5.32 19.37 28.27
N ALA A 140 5.50 20.52 27.61
CA ALA A 140 6.69 21.36 27.75
C ALA A 140 7.01 21.62 29.23
N LYS A 141 8.15 21.11 29.72
CA LYS A 141 8.68 21.46 31.03
C LYS A 141 8.97 22.97 31.02
N LYS A 142 8.21 23.75 31.80
CA LYS A 142 8.45 25.19 32.00
C LYS A 142 9.89 25.40 32.48
N ALA A 143 10.75 25.95 31.63
CA ALA A 143 12.09 26.35 32.00
C ALA A 143 12.01 27.46 33.05
N ARG A 144 12.47 27.18 34.27
CA ARG A 144 12.57 28.16 35.36
C ARG A 144 13.72 29.12 35.03
N ALA A 145 13.38 30.38 34.73
CA ALA A 145 14.36 31.44 34.46
C ALA A 145 15.33 31.63 35.63
N LYS A 146 16.62 31.34 35.41
CA LYS A 146 17.70 31.55 36.37
C LYS A 146 18.17 33.01 36.24
N LYS A 147 17.74 33.90 37.15
CA LYS A 147 18.23 35.28 37.24
C LYS A 147 19.76 35.28 37.43
N ARG A 148 20.52 35.81 36.48
CA ARG A 148 21.95 36.11 36.66
C ARG A 148 22.07 37.45 37.39
N LYS A 149 22.72 37.47 38.57
CA LYS A 149 23.20 38.68 39.22
C LYS A 149 24.48 39.13 38.52
N THR A 150 24.44 40.26 37.83
CA THR A 150 25.62 40.92 37.27
C THR A 150 26.32 41.69 38.39
N TYR A 151 27.56 41.33 38.72
CA TYR A 151 28.44 42.14 39.57
C TYR A 151 29.20 43.14 38.68
N LEU A 152 29.02 44.43 38.96
CA LEU A 152 29.82 45.53 38.40
C LEU A 152 31.16 45.58 39.15
N LEU A 153 32.27 45.35 38.45
CA LEU A 153 33.61 45.63 38.95
C LEU A 153 34.01 47.03 38.47
N GLN A 154 34.05 48.00 39.39
CA GLN A 154 34.68 49.29 39.17
C GLN A 154 36.19 49.14 39.29
N ILE A 155 36.94 49.45 38.23
CA ILE A 155 38.39 49.62 38.29
C ILE A 155 38.66 51.14 38.26
N LYS A 156 39.10 51.68 39.40
CA LYS A 156 39.72 53.01 39.48
C LYS A 156 41.17 52.89 38.99
N GLN A 157 41.56 53.71 38.01
CA GLN A 157 42.96 53.98 37.72
C GLN A 157 43.40 55.25 38.46
N LYS A 158 44.66 55.22 38.92
CA LYS A 158 45.35 56.27 39.68
C LYS A 158 45.79 57.42 38.79
#